data_AF-A0A849VN36-F1
#
_entry.id   AF-A0A849VN36-F1
#
_cell.length_a   1.000
_cell.length_b   1.000
_cell.length_c   1.000
_cell.angle_alpha   90.00
_cell.angle_beta   90.00
_cell.angle_gamma   90.00
#
_symmetry.space_group_name_H-M   'P 1'
#
loop_
_entity.id
_entity.type
_entity.pdbx_description
1 polymer ?
#
loop_
_entity_poly.entity_id
_entity_poly.type
_entity_poly.pdbx_seq_one_letter_code
_entity_poly.pdbx_strand_id
1 'polypeptide(L)'
;METLKMRARRIVKESPALAKAIALELQTDRPGLTPKQLKAIEFIREFKAKTELAPTYEETAEALCVSKTAAYNLIVRLHERGFVRIMPNRSRSIELVEERAA
;
A
#
# COMPACT_ATOMS: atom_id res chain seq x y z
N MET A 1 6.06 -2.27 -39.37
CA MET A 1 7.00 -2.41 -38.24
C MET A 1 6.20 -2.75 -36.99
N GLU A 2 6.54 -3.87 -36.34
CA GLU A 2 5.90 -4.25 -35.08
C GLU A 2 6.42 -3.35 -33.94
N THR A 3 5.53 -2.84 -33.09
CA THR A 3 5.91 -1.92 -32.01
C THR A 3 6.21 -2.70 -30.73
N LEU A 4 7.10 -2.16 -29.89
CA LEU A 4 7.41 -2.71 -28.55
C LEU A 4 6.14 -3.01 -27.73
N LYS A 5 5.11 -2.16 -27.84
CA LYS A 5 3.80 -2.37 -27.21
C LYS A 5 3.07 -3.62 -27.72
N MET A 6 3.12 -3.90 -29.03
CA MET A 6 2.49 -5.10 -29.61
C MET A 6 3.19 -6.38 -29.14
N ARG A 7 4.53 -6.36 -29.10
CA ARG A 7 5.34 -7.49 -28.66
C ARG A 7 5.14 -7.80 -27.17
N ALA A 8 5.13 -6.76 -26.33
CA ALA A 8 4.82 -6.89 -24.91
C ALA A 8 3.41 -7.46 -24.65
N ARG A 9 2.39 -6.95 -25.35
CA ARG A 9 1.02 -7.47 -25.24
C ARG A 9 0.90 -8.94 -25.63
N ARG A 10 1.65 -9.38 -26.64
CA ARG A 10 1.66 -10.76 -27.08
C ARG A 10 2.31 -11.68 -26.04
N ILE A 11 3.47 -11.29 -25.52
CA ILE A 11 4.21 -12.04 -24.48
C ILE A 11 3.35 -12.23 -23.22
N VAL A 12 2.67 -11.16 -22.77
CA VAL A 12 1.76 -11.22 -21.61
C VAL A 12 0.57 -12.16 -21.86
N LYS A 13 0.06 -12.23 -23.10
CA LYS A 13 -1.03 -13.15 -23.47
C LYS A 13 -0.58 -14.61 -23.62
N GLU A 14 0.60 -14.85 -24.19
CA GLU A 14 1.13 -16.19 -24.46
C GLU A 14 1.60 -16.90 -23.18
N SER A 15 1.95 -16.17 -22.13
CA SER A 15 2.36 -16.77 -20.85
C SER A 15 1.77 -16.02 -19.65
N PRO A 16 0.60 -16.45 -19.14
CA PRO A 16 0.01 -15.91 -17.91
C PRO A 16 0.94 -16.07 -16.70
N ALA A 17 1.76 -17.12 -16.68
CA ALA A 17 2.75 -17.35 -15.62
C ALA A 17 3.86 -16.28 -15.64
N LEU A 18 4.34 -15.89 -16.83
CA LEU A 18 5.34 -14.82 -16.96
C LEU A 18 4.75 -13.46 -16.59
N ALA A 19 3.51 -13.17 -17.01
CA ALA A 19 2.80 -11.96 -16.60
C ALA A 19 2.65 -11.89 -15.07
N LYS A 20 2.30 -13.01 -14.43
CA LYS A 20 2.18 -13.11 -12.97
C LYS A 20 3.54 -12.95 -12.27
N ALA A 21 4.60 -13.54 -12.79
CA ALA A 21 5.96 -13.42 -12.23
C ALA A 21 6.47 -11.97 -12.31
N ILE A 22 6.33 -11.33 -13.49
CA ILE A 22 6.70 -9.92 -13.67
C ILE A 22 5.84 -9.01 -12.78
N ALA A 23 4.53 -9.27 -12.67
CA ALA A 23 3.67 -8.51 -11.76
C ALA A 23 4.11 -8.68 -10.30
N LEU A 24 4.48 -9.90 -9.89
CA LEU A 24 4.98 -10.17 -8.54
C LEU A 24 6.30 -9.44 -8.30
N GLU A 25 7.21 -9.44 -9.27
CA GLU A 25 8.50 -8.75 -9.19
C GLU A 25 8.31 -7.23 -9.13
N LEU A 26 7.45 -6.67 -9.98
CA LEU A 26 7.05 -5.25 -9.95
C LEU A 26 6.30 -4.85 -8.67
N GLN A 27 5.62 -5.78 -8.00
CA GLN A 27 4.97 -5.52 -6.70
C GLN A 27 5.97 -5.39 -5.54
N THR A 28 7.17 -5.95 -5.67
CA THR A 28 8.19 -5.91 -4.60
C THR A 28 8.91 -4.57 -4.53
N ASP A 29 8.99 -3.86 -5.65
CA ASP A 29 9.52 -2.50 -5.72
C ASP A 29 8.35 -1.52 -5.55
N ARG A 30 7.94 -1.22 -4.30
CA ARG A 30 7.06 -0.06 -4.04
C ARG A 30 7.92 1.20 -4.10
N PRO A 31 8.09 1.86 -5.25
CA PRO A 31 9.13 2.86 -5.39
C PRO A 31 8.73 4.08 -4.55
N GLY A 32 9.65 4.56 -3.72
CA GLY A 32 9.51 5.80 -2.98
C GLY A 32 8.85 5.72 -1.60
N LEU A 33 8.59 4.54 -1.02
CA LEU A 33 8.26 4.48 0.41
C LEU A 33 9.52 4.64 1.25
N THR A 34 9.48 5.54 2.24
CA THR A 34 10.54 5.58 3.26
C THR A 34 10.39 4.41 4.24
N PRO A 35 11.45 4.02 4.97
CA PRO A 35 11.36 2.93 5.96
C PRO A 35 10.25 3.11 7.00
N LYS A 36 9.98 4.35 7.43
CA LYS A 36 8.87 4.65 8.37
C LYS A 36 7.50 4.49 7.73
N GLN A 37 7.36 4.87 6.46
CA GLN A 37 6.10 4.69 5.72
C GLN A 37 5.80 3.22 5.48
N LEU A 38 6.82 2.43 5.13
CA LEU A 38 6.69 0.99 5.02
C LEU A 38 6.22 0.40 6.36
N LYS A 39 6.92 0.70 7.46
CA LYS A 39 6.54 0.25 8.81
C LYS A 39 5.10 0.61 9.19
N ALA A 40 4.63 1.80 8.84
CA ALA A 40 3.23 2.18 9.08
C ALA A 40 2.24 1.31 8.30
N ILE A 41 2.51 1.06 7.01
CA ILE A 41 1.68 0.19 6.18
C ILE A 41 1.65 -1.24 6.75
N GLU A 42 2.80 -1.76 7.18
CA GLU A 42 2.90 -3.08 7.81
C GLU A 42 2.12 -3.14 9.11
N PHE A 43 2.30 -2.15 9.98
CA PHE A 43 1.56 -2.04 11.23
C PHE A 43 0.04 -1.99 11.01
N ILE A 44 -0.45 -1.14 10.10
CA ILE A 44 -1.90 -1.04 9.81
C ILE A 44 -2.44 -2.39 9.32
N ARG A 45 -1.68 -3.09 8.46
CA ARG A 45 -2.06 -4.40 7.94
C ARG A 45 -2.16 -5.43 9.04
N GLU A 46 -1.14 -5.53 9.88
CA GLU A 46 -1.12 -6.48 11.00
C GLU A 46 -2.18 -6.17 12.05
N PHE A 47 -2.39 -4.88 12.36
CA PHE A 47 -3.39 -4.44 13.32
C PHE A 47 -4.80 -4.82 12.84
N LYS A 48 -5.11 -4.57 11.57
CA LYS A 48 -6.39 -4.96 10.97
C LYS A 48 -6.57 -6.47 10.95
N ALA A 49 -5.52 -7.23 10.64
CA ALA A 49 -5.58 -8.70 10.66
C ALA A 49 -5.82 -9.27 12.07
N LYS A 50 -5.32 -8.60 13.12
CA LYS A 50 -5.46 -9.05 14.52
C LYS A 50 -6.76 -8.60 15.17
N THR A 51 -7.24 -7.40 14.86
CA THR A 51 -8.34 -6.75 15.60
C THR A 51 -9.61 -6.56 14.77
N GLU A 52 -9.56 -6.84 13.46
CA GLU A 52 -10.60 -6.53 12.47
C GLU A 52 -10.94 -5.03 12.37
N LEU A 53 -10.21 -4.17 13.07
CA LEU A 53 -10.39 -2.74 13.14
C LEU A 53 -9.18 -2.02 12.54
N ALA A 54 -9.39 -0.81 12.04
CA ALA A 54 -8.28 0.06 11.67
C ALA A 54 -7.65 0.68 12.93
N PRO A 55 -6.32 0.91 12.95
CA PRO A 55 -5.69 1.61 14.06
C PRO A 55 -6.09 3.08 14.08
N THR A 56 -6.04 3.66 15.26
CA THR A 56 -6.12 5.10 15.52
C THR A 56 -4.76 5.76 15.30
N TYR A 57 -4.76 7.10 15.22
CA TYR A 57 -3.51 7.86 15.18
C TYR A 57 -2.66 7.69 16.46
N GLU A 58 -3.29 7.44 17.60
CA GLU A 58 -2.63 7.18 18.89
C GLU A 58 -1.92 5.80 18.86
N GLU A 59 -2.64 4.74 18.50
CA GLU A 59 -2.09 3.38 18.39
C GLU A 59 -0.95 3.32 17.35
N THR A 60 -1.08 4.08 16.25
CA THR A 60 -0.02 4.20 15.23
C THR A 60 1.19 4.95 15.77
N ALA A 61 0.98 6.00 16.56
CA ALA A 61 2.05 6.78 17.17
C ALA A 61 2.87 5.93 18.15
N GLU A 62 2.18 5.17 19.01
CA GLU A 62 2.79 4.22 19.94
C GLU A 62 3.60 3.14 19.20
N ALA A 63 3.00 2.50 18.19
CA ALA A 63 3.66 1.41 17.46
C ALA A 63 4.93 1.86 16.70
N LEU A 64 4.97 3.11 16.22
CA LEU A 64 6.10 3.66 15.48
C LEU A 64 7.06 4.49 16.35
N CYS A 65 6.78 4.61 17.65
CA CYS A 65 7.52 5.47 18.58
C CYS A 65 7.66 6.91 18.06
N VAL A 66 6.56 7.49 17.59
CA VAL A 66 6.49 8.88 17.09
C VAL A 66 5.37 9.65 17.81
N SER A 67 5.34 10.97 17.66
CA SER A 67 4.21 11.75 18.20
C SER A 67 2.92 11.53 17.41
N LYS A 68 1.76 11.78 18.04
CA LYS A 68 0.44 11.73 17.40
C LYS A 68 0.35 12.58 16.13
N THR A 69 0.95 13.79 16.14
CA THR A 69 1.04 14.67 14.97
C THR A 69 1.91 14.08 13.86
N ALA A 70 3.04 13.45 14.22
CA ALA A 70 3.90 12.79 13.24
C ALA A 70 3.21 11.58 12.60
N ALA A 71 2.47 10.79 13.38
CA ALA A 71 1.64 9.71 12.86
C ALA A 71 0.55 10.23 11.93
N TYR A 72 -0.17 11.29 12.31
CA TYR A 72 -1.16 11.93 11.44
C TYR A 72 -0.56 12.36 10.09
N ASN A 73 0.55 13.11 10.12
CA ASN A 73 1.24 13.55 8.89
C ASN A 73 1.72 12.39 8.03
N LEU A 74 2.19 11.31 8.65
CA LEU A 74 2.61 10.10 7.94
C LEU A 74 1.44 9.46 7.19
N ILE A 75 0.29 9.31 7.85
CA ILE A 75 -0.93 8.75 7.26
C ILE A 75 -1.49 9.66 6.16
N VAL A 76 -1.50 10.98 6.34
CA VAL A 76 -1.92 11.94 5.30
C VAL A 76 -1.04 11.82 4.06
N ARG A 77 0.30 11.76 4.23
CA ARG A 77 1.22 11.57 3.09
C ARG A 77 1.02 10.22 2.40
N LEU A 78 0.70 9.16 3.15
CA LEU A 78 0.35 7.87 2.57
C LEU A 78 -0.96 7.94 1.78
N HIS A 79 -1.92 8.72 2.27
CA HIS A 79 -3.20 8.96 1.62
C HIS A 79 -3.05 9.73 0.30
N GLU A 80 -2.32 10.85 0.32
CA GLU A 80 -2.02 11.66 -0.86
C GLU A 80 -1.33 10.84 -1.97
N ARG A 81 -0.56 9.84 -1.57
CA ARG A 81 0.15 8.93 -2.48
C ARG A 81 -0.65 7.69 -2.87
N GLY A 82 -1.89 7.56 -2.40
CA GLY A 82 -2.80 6.47 -2.77
C GLY A 82 -2.56 5.13 -2.06
N PHE A 83 -1.70 5.07 -1.04
CA PHE A 83 -1.47 3.84 -0.26
C PHE A 83 -2.56 3.58 0.78
N VAL A 84 -3.25 4.65 1.22
CA VAL A 84 -4.27 4.63 2.27
C VAL A 84 -5.48 5.45 1.82
N ARG A 85 -6.68 5.05 2.22
CA ARG A 85 -7.90 5.87 2.17
C ARG A 85 -8.26 6.33 3.59
N ILE A 86 -8.76 7.55 3.70
CA ILE A 86 -9.26 8.10 4.96
C ILE A 86 -10.74 8.41 4.78
N MET A 87 -11.60 7.69 5.50
CA MET A 87 -13.04 7.92 5.47
C MET A 87 -13.42 9.09 6.40
N PRO A 88 -13.94 10.23 5.88
CA PRO A 88 -14.29 11.37 6.72
C PRO A 88 -15.40 11.00 7.71
N ASN A 89 -15.37 11.63 8.89
CA ASN A 89 -16.38 11.48 9.94
C ASN A 89 -16.58 10.04 10.46
N ARG A 90 -15.57 9.17 10.32
CA ARG A 90 -15.58 7.83 10.92
C ARG A 90 -14.49 7.70 11.97
N SER A 91 -14.84 7.12 13.12
CA SER A 91 -13.85 6.55 14.02
C SER A 91 -13.08 5.46 13.27
N ARG A 92 -11.75 5.42 13.44
CA ARG A 92 -10.89 4.42 12.78
C ARG A 92 -11.07 4.41 11.25
N SER A 93 -10.88 5.59 10.66
CA SER A 93 -11.15 5.87 9.25
C SER A 93 -10.07 5.40 8.27
N ILE A 94 -8.98 4.80 8.76
CA ILE A 94 -7.81 4.43 7.98
C ILE A 94 -8.06 3.09 7.27
N GLU A 95 -7.93 3.06 5.96
CA GLU A 95 -8.04 1.81 5.18
C GLU A 95 -6.83 1.67 4.25
N LEU A 96 -6.17 0.51 4.25
CA LEU A 96 -5.14 0.21 3.26
C LEU A 96 -5.78 0.04 1.89
N VAL A 97 -5.22 0.72 0.90
CA VAL A 97 -5.54 0.42 -0.50
C VAL A 97 -4.75 -0.83 -0.85
N GLU A 98 -5.41 -1.98 -0.78
CA GLU A 98 -4.88 -3.18 -1.40
C GLU A 98 -4.92 -2.95 -2.91
N GLU A 99 -3.74 -2.97 -3.53
CA GLU A 99 -3.65 -3.05 -4.98
C GLU A 99 -4.31 -4.38 -5.35
N ARG A 100 -5.54 -4.33 -5.85
CA ARG A 100 -6.16 -5.50 -6.46
C ARG A 100 -5.16 -5.99 -7.49
N ALA A 101 -4.56 -7.15 -7.23
CA ALA A 101 -4.06 -7.99 -8.29
C ALA A 101 -5.25 -8.30 -9.20
N ALA A 102 -5.41 -7.47 -10.24
CA ALA A 102 -6.33 -7.68 -11.34
C ALA A 102 -5.54 -8.35 -12.48
#